data_AF-A0A923Z6E8-F1
#
_entry.id   AF-A0A923Z6E8-F1
#
_cell.length_a   1.000
_cell.length_b   1.000
_cell.length_c   1.000
_cell.angle_alpha   90.00
_cell.angle_beta   90.00
_cell.angle_gamma   90.00
#
_symmetry.space_group_name_H-M   'P 1'
#
loop_
_entity.id
_entity.type
_entity.pdbx_description
1 polymer ?
#
loop_
_entity_poly.entity_id
_entity_poly.type
_entity_poly.pdbx_seq_one_letter_code
_entity_poly.pdbx_strand_id
1 'polypeptide(L)'
;GDIAAFWDAAPPVAAVGLRAALFNPITGYSFPDAVRVADLIAGLPSLDAPRLYAALRHHSETTWGNRRFYRFLNRMLFDAAAPAERWRVLQRFYRLDADLVQRFYAGQSTRWDMVRTMVGRPPVPLSRALGVVLRS
;
A
#
# COMPACT_ATOMS: atom_id res chain seq x y z
N GLY A 1 0.31 12.29 2.53
CA GLY A 1 -0.71 11.71 3.41
C GLY A 1 -0.06 11.37 4.73
N ASP A 2 -0.63 11.87 5.82
CA ASP A 2 -0.12 11.74 7.18
C ASP A 2 -0.93 10.68 7.94
N ILE A 3 -0.26 9.59 8.32
CA ILE A 3 -0.90 8.46 9.00
C ILE A 3 -1.07 8.73 10.50
N ALA A 4 -0.20 9.52 11.12
CA ALA A 4 -0.31 9.86 12.53
C ALA A 4 -1.52 10.79 12.73
N ALA A 5 -1.63 11.83 11.91
CA ALA A 5 -2.78 12.73 11.93
C ALA A 5 -4.10 12.00 11.64
N PHE A 6 -4.09 10.98 10.78
CA PHE A 6 -5.27 10.13 10.53
C PHE A 6 -5.72 9.38 11.79
N TRP A 7 -4.79 8.85 12.58
CA TRP A 7 -5.11 8.18 13.84
C TRP A 7 -5.51 9.16 14.95
N ASP A 8 -4.90 10.35 14.98
CA ASP A 8 -5.19 11.40 15.97
C ASP A 8 -6.54 12.08 15.75
N ALA A 9 -7.08 12.02 14.53
CA ALA A 9 -8.39 12.58 14.19
C ALA A 9 -9.58 11.81 14.78
N ALA A 10 -9.36 10.61 15.33
CA ALA A 10 -10.41 9.77 15.92
C ALA A 10 -10.13 9.50 17.40
N PRO A 11 -11.16 9.19 18.21
CA PRO A 11 -10.95 8.70 19.57
C PRO A 11 -10.01 7.49 19.60
N PRO A 12 -9.25 7.28 20.70
CA PRO A 12 -8.23 6.24 20.80
C PRO A 12 -8.83 4.84 20.95
N VAL A 13 -9.53 4.39 19.92
CA VAL A 13 -10.20 3.09 19.82
C VAL A 13 -9.47 2.26 18.77
N ALA A 14 -9.15 1.02 19.13
CA ALA A 14 -8.55 0.04 18.24
C ALA A 14 -9.31 -0.05 16.91
N ALA A 15 -8.57 0.00 15.80
CA ALA A 15 -9.13 -0.07 14.46
C ALA A 15 -8.39 -1.09 13.60
N VAL A 16 -9.11 -1.69 12.65
CA VAL A 16 -8.58 -2.69 11.71
C VAL A 16 -9.04 -2.38 10.28
N GLY A 17 -8.42 -3.04 9.30
CA GLY A 17 -8.78 -2.89 7.88
C GLY A 17 -8.66 -1.44 7.40
N LEU A 18 -9.65 -0.97 6.63
CA LEU A 18 -9.64 0.38 6.06
C LEU A 18 -9.60 1.49 7.13
N ARG A 19 -10.23 1.28 8.30
CA ARG A 19 -10.18 2.25 9.41
C ARG A 19 -8.80 2.38 10.05
N ALA A 20 -7.89 1.47 9.74
CA ALA A 20 -6.48 1.51 10.12
C ALA A 20 -5.57 1.74 8.91
N ALA A 21 -6.09 2.18 7.75
CA ALA A 21 -5.34 2.30 6.51
C ALA A 21 -4.60 1.02 6.06
N LEU A 22 -5.14 -0.15 6.43
CA LEU A 22 -4.57 -1.46 6.15
C LEU A 22 -5.20 -2.07 4.89
N PHE A 23 -4.65 -1.68 3.74
CA PHE A 23 -4.98 -2.22 2.42
C PHE A 23 -3.84 -1.95 1.43
N ASN A 24 -3.77 -2.73 0.36
CA ASN A 24 -2.86 -2.48 -0.75
C ASN A 24 -3.27 -1.19 -1.50
N PRO A 25 -2.44 -0.13 -1.53
CA PRO A 25 -2.86 1.18 -2.04
C PRO A 25 -3.19 1.26 -3.54
N ILE A 26 -2.82 0.25 -4.33
CA ILE A 26 -3.09 0.22 -5.78
C ILE A 26 -4.19 -0.77 -6.16
N THR A 27 -4.29 -1.90 -5.46
CA THR A 27 -5.33 -2.92 -5.76
C THR A 27 -6.52 -2.85 -4.83
N GLY A 28 -6.43 -2.13 -3.70
CA GLY A 28 -7.44 -2.15 -2.63
C GLY A 28 -7.47 -3.45 -1.83
N TYR A 29 -6.63 -4.43 -2.14
CA TYR A 29 -6.66 -5.75 -1.51
C TYR A 29 -6.26 -5.68 -0.03
N SER A 30 -7.12 -6.17 0.85
CA SER A 30 -6.96 -6.05 2.31
C SER A 30 -6.81 -7.39 3.03
N PHE A 31 -7.04 -8.52 2.35
CA PHE A 31 -7.01 -9.85 2.98
C PHE A 31 -5.65 -10.19 3.64
N PRO A 32 -4.48 -9.96 3.02
CA PRO A 32 -3.20 -10.22 3.65
C PRO A 32 -2.95 -9.36 4.89
N ASP A 33 -3.52 -8.15 4.94
CA ASP A 33 -3.49 -7.32 6.14
C ASP A 33 -4.39 -7.87 7.24
N ALA A 34 -5.58 -8.36 6.89
CA ALA A 34 -6.51 -8.96 7.86
C ALA A 34 -5.87 -10.16 8.57
N VAL A 35 -5.17 -11.03 7.83
CA VAL A 35 -4.42 -12.16 8.40
C VAL A 35 -3.31 -11.67 9.32
N ARG A 36 -2.48 -10.71 8.87
CA ARG A 36 -1.40 -10.15 9.70
C ARG A 36 -1.91 -9.46 10.98
N VAL A 37 -3.06 -8.81 10.91
CA VAL A 37 -3.72 -8.22 12.08
C VAL A 37 -4.23 -9.30 13.03
N ALA A 38 -4.82 -10.38 12.51
CA ALA A 38 -5.25 -11.51 13.34
C ALA A 38 -4.05 -12.13 14.08
N ASP A 39 -2.94 -12.37 13.39
CA ASP A 39 -1.70 -12.88 13.99
C ASP A 39 -1.13 -11.91 15.04
N LEU A 40 -1.11 -10.60 14.73
CA LEU A 40 -0.68 -9.58 15.67
C LEU A 40 -1.52 -9.60 16.95
N ILE A 41 -2.84 -9.63 16.83
CA ILE A 41 -3.77 -9.64 17.98
C ILE A 41 -3.61 -10.94 18.78
N ALA A 42 -3.50 -12.08 18.10
CA ALA A 42 -3.30 -13.38 18.74
C ALA A 42 -1.98 -13.47 19.53
N GLY A 43 -0.96 -12.71 19.12
CA GLY A 43 0.33 -12.62 19.82
C GLY A 43 0.38 -11.64 20.99
N LEU A 44 -0.69 -10.89 21.28
CA LEU A 44 -0.69 -9.93 22.39
C LEU A 44 -0.83 -10.65 23.75
N PRO A 45 -0.14 -10.16 24.80
CA PRO A 45 -0.24 -10.76 26.13
C PRO A 45 -1.61 -10.54 26.80
N SER A 46 -2.34 -9.50 26.39
CA SER A 46 -3.71 -9.21 26.83
C SER A 46 -4.44 -8.34 25.79
N LEU A 47 -5.77 -8.41 25.80
CA LEU A 47 -6.65 -7.75 24.82
C LEU A 47 -7.37 -6.53 25.40
N ASP A 48 -6.74 -5.81 26.33
CA ASP A 48 -7.28 -4.54 26.82
C ASP A 48 -7.18 -3.43 25.77
N ALA A 49 -8.12 -2.49 25.85
CA ALA A 49 -8.30 -1.45 24.83
C ALA A 49 -7.03 -0.59 24.57
N PRO A 50 -6.28 -0.11 25.59
CA PRO A 50 -5.08 0.67 25.35
C PRO A 50 -3.99 -0.11 24.60
N ARG A 51 -3.75 -1.38 24.97
CA ARG A 51 -2.76 -2.23 24.29
C ARG A 51 -3.15 -2.53 22.85
N LEU A 52 -4.42 -2.88 22.60
CA LEU A 52 -4.92 -3.10 21.24
C LEU A 52 -4.78 -1.86 20.37
N TYR A 53 -5.17 -0.69 20.89
CA TYR A 53 -5.03 0.58 20.17
C TYR A 53 -3.58 0.85 19.80
N ALA A 54 -2.66 0.78 20.78
CA ALA A 54 -1.25 1.04 20.56
C ALA A 54 -0.62 0.07 19.54
N ALA A 55 -0.90 -1.23 19.66
CA ALA A 55 -0.38 -2.25 18.74
C ALA A 55 -0.88 -2.04 17.31
N LEU A 56 -2.18 -1.79 17.13
CA LEU A 56 -2.79 -1.62 15.81
C LEU A 56 -2.37 -0.31 15.15
N ARG A 57 -2.27 0.79 15.93
CA ARG A 57 -1.73 2.06 15.45
C ARG A 57 -0.29 1.90 14.98
N HIS A 58 0.57 1.31 15.80
CA HIS A 58 1.97 1.07 15.44
C HIS A 58 2.11 0.21 14.17
N HIS A 59 1.32 -0.86 14.07
CA HIS A 59 1.31 -1.72 12.88
C HIS A 59 0.85 -0.96 11.63
N SER A 60 -0.20 -0.14 11.76
CA SER A 60 -0.72 0.72 10.70
C SER A 60 0.32 1.73 10.22
N GLU A 61 0.96 2.47 11.13
CA GLU A 61 1.97 3.48 10.81
C GLU A 61 3.20 2.86 10.13
N THR A 62 3.66 1.71 10.63
CA THR A 62 4.77 0.95 10.04
C THR A 62 4.41 0.48 8.62
N THR A 63 3.22 -0.12 8.47
CA THR A 63 2.71 -0.60 7.19
C THR A 63 2.52 0.54 6.19
N TRP A 64 2.06 1.71 6.66
CA TRP A 64 1.97 2.92 5.86
C TRP A 64 3.35 3.36 5.36
N GLY A 65 4.36 3.38 6.22
CA GLY A 65 5.75 3.66 5.84
C GLY A 65 6.26 2.73 4.75
N ASN A 66 6.09 1.42 4.93
CA ASN A 66 6.53 0.38 4.00
C ASN A 66 5.81 0.46 2.64
N ARG A 67 4.60 1.03 2.60
CA ARG A 67 3.78 1.11 1.39
C ARG A 67 3.93 2.41 0.58
N ARG A 68 4.97 3.20 0.82
CA ARG A 68 5.28 4.41 0.04
C ARG A 68 5.34 4.12 -1.47
N PHE A 69 5.98 3.02 -1.86
CA PHE A 69 6.06 2.59 -3.26
C PHE A 69 4.69 2.40 -3.93
N TYR A 70 3.77 1.68 -3.28
CA TYR A 70 2.44 1.44 -3.85
C TYR A 70 1.60 2.71 -3.97
N ARG A 71 1.68 3.62 -3.00
CA ARG A 71 1.00 4.92 -3.09
C ARG A 71 1.57 5.77 -4.22
N PHE A 72 2.88 5.72 -4.42
CA PHE A 72 3.53 6.38 -5.55
C PHE A 72 3.06 5.80 -6.89
N LEU A 73 3.05 4.47 -7.03
CA LEU A 73 2.53 3.82 -8.24
C LEU A 73 1.06 4.15 -8.50
N ASN A 74 0.22 4.13 -7.47
CA ASN A 74 -1.18 4.48 -7.60
C ASN A 74 -1.33 5.92 -8.14
N ARG A 75 -0.57 6.87 -7.59
CA ARG A 75 -0.56 8.26 -8.07
C ARG A 75 -0.10 8.36 -9.52
N MET A 76 0.96 7.65 -9.91
CA MET A 76 1.38 7.59 -11.32
C MET A 76 0.28 7.03 -12.24
N LEU A 77 -0.44 5.98 -11.82
CA LEU A 77 -1.50 5.38 -12.62
C LEU A 77 -2.66 6.36 -12.86
N PHE A 78 -3.00 7.19 -11.88
CA PHE A 78 -4.09 8.14 -12.01
C PHE A 78 -3.68 9.48 -12.62
N ASP A 79 -2.50 10.00 -12.26
CA ASP A 79 -2.04 11.34 -12.67
C ASP A 79 -1.26 11.32 -14.00
N ALA A 80 -0.46 10.27 -14.25
CA ALA A 80 0.40 10.24 -15.43
C ALA A 80 -0.28 9.58 -16.63
N ALA A 81 -1.12 8.56 -16.40
CA ALA A 81 -1.73 7.77 -17.47
C ALA A 81 -3.08 8.34 -17.89
N ALA A 82 -3.24 8.56 -19.20
CA ALA A 82 -4.53 8.89 -19.78
C ALA A 82 -5.54 7.80 -19.39
N PRO A 83 -6.78 8.15 -18.99
CA PRO A 83 -7.76 7.17 -18.52
C PRO A 83 -7.93 5.96 -19.45
N ALA A 84 -7.92 6.21 -20.77
CA ALA A 84 -8.05 5.20 -21.81
C ALA A 84 -6.84 4.26 -21.95
N GLU A 85 -5.69 4.56 -21.34
CA GLU A 85 -4.47 3.76 -21.41
C GLU A 85 -4.13 3.01 -20.12
N ARG A 86 -4.83 3.31 -19.01
CA ARG A 86 -4.61 2.65 -17.70
C ARG A 86 -4.72 1.13 -17.79
N TRP A 87 -5.65 0.62 -18.59
CA TRP A 87 -5.81 -0.82 -18.80
C TRP A 87 -4.57 -1.48 -19.40
N ARG A 88 -3.78 -0.78 -20.23
CA ARG A 88 -2.53 -1.30 -20.81
C ARG A 88 -1.45 -1.49 -19.75
N VAL A 89 -1.40 -0.58 -18.77
CA VAL A 89 -0.50 -0.71 -17.60
C VAL A 89 -0.85 -1.97 -16.83
N LEU A 90 -2.13 -2.17 -16.53
CA LEU A 90 -2.63 -3.34 -15.81
C LEU A 90 -2.39 -4.63 -16.60
N GLN A 91 -2.73 -4.66 -17.90
CA GLN A 91 -2.53 -5.83 -18.76
C GLN A 91 -1.07 -6.26 -18.77
N ARG A 92 -0.13 -5.31 -18.87
CA ARG A 92 1.30 -5.62 -18.83
C ARG A 92 1.75 -6.12 -17.47
N PHE A 93 1.25 -5.55 -16.39
CA PHE A 93 1.58 -5.98 -15.03
C PHE A 93 1.28 -7.47 -14.84
N TYR A 94 0.14 -7.96 -15.35
CA TYR A 94 -0.22 -9.37 -15.28
C TYR A 94 0.58 -10.29 -16.22
N ARG A 95 1.48 -9.76 -17.05
CA ARG A 95 2.44 -10.56 -17.84
C ARG A 95 3.77 -10.77 -17.11
N LEU A 96 3.94 -10.15 -15.93
CA LEU A 96 5.10 -10.40 -15.08
C LEU A 96 5.01 -11.79 -14.46
N ASP A 97 6.14 -12.24 -13.92
CA ASP A 97 6.25 -13.48 -13.16
C ASP A 97 5.17 -13.58 -12.06
N ALA A 98 4.56 -14.75 -11.93
CA ALA A 98 3.43 -14.96 -11.03
C ALA A 98 3.80 -14.72 -9.56
N ASP A 99 5.00 -15.09 -9.14
CA ASP A 99 5.46 -14.90 -7.76
C ASP A 99 5.66 -13.42 -7.45
N LEU A 100 6.12 -12.63 -8.42
CA LEU A 100 6.18 -11.17 -8.30
C LEU A 100 4.79 -10.59 -8.11
N VAL A 101 3.83 -10.99 -8.94
CA VAL A 101 2.43 -10.51 -8.85
C VAL A 101 1.84 -10.89 -7.49
N GLN A 102 2.08 -12.10 -7.00
CA GLN A 102 1.62 -12.54 -5.67
C GLN A 102 2.20 -11.67 -4.55
N ARG A 103 3.52 -11.44 -4.52
CA ARG A 103 4.16 -10.57 -3.52
C ARG A 103 3.63 -9.14 -3.60
N PHE A 104 3.36 -8.66 -4.81
CA PHE A 104 2.78 -7.35 -5.03
C PHE A 104 1.39 -7.24 -4.42
N TYR A 105 0.50 -8.22 -4.64
CA TYR A 105 -0.82 -8.27 -4.01
C TYR A 105 -0.73 -8.38 -2.49
N ALA A 106 0.23 -9.14 -1.97
CA ALA A 106 0.51 -9.25 -0.53
C ALA A 106 1.03 -7.95 0.11
N GLY A 107 1.42 -6.94 -0.69
CA GLY A 107 2.04 -5.72 -0.20
C GLY A 107 3.49 -5.91 0.26
N GLN A 108 4.18 -6.93 -0.26
CA GLN A 108 5.51 -7.38 0.15
C GLN A 108 6.51 -7.39 -1.02
N SER A 109 6.37 -6.45 -1.97
CA SER A 109 7.27 -6.33 -3.11
C SER A 109 8.70 -6.07 -2.64
N THR A 110 9.62 -6.86 -3.14
CA THR A 110 11.06 -6.63 -2.95
C THR A 110 11.52 -5.43 -3.77
N ARG A 111 12.71 -4.88 -3.48
CA ARG A 111 13.30 -3.82 -4.31
C ARG A 111 13.43 -4.24 -5.78
N TRP A 112 13.74 -5.52 -6.04
CA TRP A 112 13.80 -6.07 -7.39
C TRP A 112 12.43 -6.15 -8.06
N ASP A 113 11.38 -6.51 -7.31
CA ASP A 113 10.00 -6.47 -7.82
C ASP A 113 9.61 -5.05 -8.21
N MET A 114 9.92 -4.06 -7.35
CA MET A 114 9.65 -2.65 -7.63
C MET A 114 10.29 -2.19 -8.94
N VAL A 115 11.57 -2.54 -9.14
CA VAL A 115 12.30 -2.26 -10.39
C VAL A 115 11.61 -2.95 -11.57
N ARG A 116 11.32 -4.25 -11.49
CA ARG A 116 10.66 -5.00 -12.58
C ARG A 116 9.26 -4.47 -12.91
N THR A 117 8.49 -4.03 -11.92
CA THR A 117 7.20 -3.38 -12.13
C THR A 117 7.33 -2.07 -12.90
N MET A 118 8.43 -1.34 -12.71
CA MET A 118 8.71 -0.08 -13.42
C MET A 118 9.45 -0.27 -14.77
N VAL A 119 10.23 -1.35 -14.93
CA VAL A 119 11.15 -1.58 -16.06
C VAL A 119 10.44 -2.06 -17.31
N GLY A 120 10.69 -1.33 -18.40
CA GLY A 120 10.11 -1.43 -19.74
C GLY A 120 9.19 -0.22 -19.95
N ARG A 121 9.26 0.45 -21.12
CA ARG A 121 8.62 1.76 -21.39
C ARG A 121 7.32 1.93 -20.60
N PRO A 122 7.28 2.75 -19.52
CA PRO A 122 6.00 3.13 -18.96
C PRO A 122 5.19 3.72 -20.13
N PRO A 123 3.91 3.36 -20.32
CA PRO A 123 3.06 4.00 -21.33
C PRO A 123 2.81 5.49 -21.00
N VAL A 124 3.53 6.02 -20.01
CA VAL A 124 3.48 7.40 -19.56
C VAL A 124 4.87 8.03 -19.63
N PRO A 125 4.99 9.24 -20.19
CA PRO A 125 6.26 9.94 -20.28
C PRO A 125 6.92 10.12 -18.91
N LEU A 126 8.21 9.79 -18.79
CA LEU A 126 9.01 9.98 -17.56
C LEU A 126 8.97 11.44 -17.07
N SER A 127 8.78 12.41 -17.96
CA SER A 127 8.62 13.82 -17.64
C SER A 127 7.39 14.13 -16.78
N ARG A 128 6.27 13.39 -16.93
CA ARG A 128 5.10 13.53 -16.06
C ARG A 128 5.30 12.86 -14.69
N ALA A 129 6.11 11.80 -14.65
CA ALA A 129 6.43 11.10 -13.40
C ALA A 129 7.24 11.99 -12.43
N LEU A 130 8.14 12.83 -12.95
CA LEU A 130 8.95 13.76 -12.15
C LEU A 130 8.11 14.83 -11.42
N GLY A 131 7.08 15.38 -12.07
CA GLY A 131 6.17 16.35 -11.44
C GLY A 131 5.35 15.77 -10.27
N VAL A 132 5.09 14.46 -10.29
CA VAL A 132 4.38 13.73 -9.23
C VAL A 132 5.27 13.51 -8.00
N VAL A 133 6.57 13.25 -8.21
CA VAL A 133 7.54 13.06 -7.11
C VAL A 133 7.78 14.38 -6.36
N LEU A 134 7.88 15.49 -7.08
CA LEU A 134 8.21 16.82 -6.53
C LEU A 134 7.08 17.48 -5.70
N ARG A 135 5.86 16.93 -5.73
CA ARG A 135 4.71 17.40 -4.92
C ARG A 135 4.46 16.55 -3.66
N SER A 136 5.40 15.69 -3.26
CA SER A 136 5.25 14.69 -2.19
C SER A 136 5.63 15.18 -0.80
#